data_AF-A0A5R8PLH3-F1
#
_entry.id   AF-A0A5R8PLH3-F1
#
_cell.length_a   1.000
_cell.length_b   1.000
_cell.length_c   1.000
_cell.angle_alpha   90.00
_cell.angle_beta   90.00
_cell.angle_gamma   90.00
#
_symmetry.space_group_name_H-M   'P 1'
#
loop_
_entity.id
_entity.type
_entity.pdbx_description
1 polymer ?
#
loop_
_entity_poly.entity_id
_entity_poly.type
_entity_poly.pdbx_seq_one_letter_code
_entity_poly.pdbx_strand_id
1 'polypeptide(L)'
;MYRIVPDAATIDQVAALPIEALLPYSEILTVLELDPWAGEPQHRGNPDGAVRRWIFGPEGAGQLVYLVVEDRREVHLLRVLWLG
;
A
#
# COMPACT_ATOMS: atom_id res chain seq x y z
N MET A 1 3.35 15.18 4.55
CA MET A 1 3.56 14.44 3.29
C MET A 1 4.64 13.37 3.44
N TYR A 2 4.27 12.10 3.46
CA TYR A 2 5.21 10.99 3.52
C TYR A 2 5.83 10.74 2.15
N ARG A 3 7.07 10.24 2.14
CA ARG A 3 7.74 9.79 0.94
C ARG A 3 7.45 8.31 0.73
N ILE A 4 6.87 7.97 -0.41
CA ILE A 4 6.68 6.56 -0.80
C ILE A 4 8.02 6.01 -1.30
N VAL A 5 8.41 4.87 -0.75
CA VAL A 5 9.67 4.17 -1.05
C VAL A 5 9.31 2.77 -1.55
N PRO A 6 9.19 2.57 -2.87
CA PRO A 6 9.06 1.23 -3.43
C PRO A 6 10.39 0.48 -3.34
N ASP A 7 10.33 -0.83 -3.11
CA ASP A 7 11.46 -1.74 -3.31
C ASP A 7 11.47 -2.31 -4.75
N ALA A 8 12.53 -3.04 -5.11
CA ALA A 8 12.64 -3.59 -6.47
C ALA A 8 11.48 -4.56 -6.81
N ALA A 9 11.04 -5.38 -5.85
CA ALA A 9 9.98 -6.34 -6.07
C ALA A 9 8.61 -5.67 -6.29
N THR A 10 8.33 -4.60 -5.55
CA THR A 10 7.08 -3.83 -5.67
C THR A 10 7.04 -3.03 -6.97
N ILE A 11 8.17 -2.57 -7.50
CA ILE A 11 8.23 -1.95 -8.84
C ILE A 11 7.72 -2.95 -9.89
N ASP A 12 8.24 -4.18 -9.89
CA ASP A 12 7.82 -5.21 -10.84
C ASP A 12 6.34 -5.60 -10.65
N GLN A 13 5.88 -5.68 -9.40
CA GLN A 13 4.47 -5.96 -9.08
C GLN A 13 3.53 -4.86 -9.56
N VAL A 14 3.90 -3.59 -9.40
CA VAL A 14 3.12 -2.44 -9.90
C VAL A 14 3.10 -2.44 -11.42
N ALA A 15 4.23 -2.74 -12.06
CA ALA A 15 4.30 -2.84 -13.52
C ALA A 15 3.43 -3.98 -14.08
N ALA A 16 3.18 -5.02 -13.29
CA ALA A 16 2.32 -6.15 -13.65
C ALA A 16 0.81 -5.90 -13.36
N LEU A 17 0.44 -4.78 -12.73
CA LEU A 17 -0.96 -4.47 -12.49
C LEU A 17 -1.72 -4.27 -13.80
N PRO A 18 -2.96 -4.80 -13.92
CA PRO A 18 -3.79 -4.51 -15.07
C PRO A 18 -4.31 -3.07 -15.02
N ILE A 19 -4.77 -2.55 -16.16
CA ILE A 19 -5.12 -1.13 -16.32
C ILE A 19 -6.20 -0.70 -15.33
N GLU A 20 -7.20 -1.55 -15.08
CA GLU A 20 -8.31 -1.31 -14.16
C GLU A 20 -7.86 -1.18 -12.69
N ALA A 21 -6.69 -1.72 -12.34
CA ALA A 21 -6.12 -1.63 -11.00
C ALA A 21 -5.33 -0.32 -10.79
N LEU A 22 -4.89 0.35 -11.86
CA LEU A 22 -3.97 1.49 -11.77
C LEU A 22 -4.61 2.71 -11.10
N LEU A 23 -5.86 3.04 -11.45
CA LEU A 23 -6.58 4.16 -10.84
C LEU A 23 -6.77 3.95 -9.32
N PRO A 24 -7.41 2.87 -8.85
CA PRO A 24 -7.62 2.68 -7.41
C PRO A 24 -6.30 2.52 -6.64
N TYR A 25 -5.27 1.95 -7.27
CA TYR A 25 -3.92 1.92 -6.68
C TYR A 25 -3.35 3.35 -6.49
N SER A 26 -3.48 4.23 -7.49
CA SER A 26 -2.98 5.60 -7.41
C SER A 26 -3.69 6.46 -6.35
N GLU A 27 -4.98 6.21 -6.11
CA GLU A 27 -5.74 6.84 -5.04
C GLU A 27 -5.18 6.48 -3.67
N ILE A 28 -4.80 5.21 -3.46
CA ILE A 28 -4.14 4.79 -2.22
C ILE A 28 -2.81 5.51 -2.05
N LEU A 29 -1.98 5.62 -3.10
CA LEU A 29 -0.71 6.34 -2.99
C LEU A 29 -0.92 7.79 -2.52
N THR A 30 -1.94 8.46 -3.04
CA THR A 30 -2.32 9.82 -2.61
C THR A 30 -2.67 9.87 -1.12
N VAL A 31 -3.41 8.87 -0.61
CA VAL A 31 -3.72 8.75 0.82
C VAL A 31 -2.44 8.49 1.63
N LEU A 32 -1.56 7.60 1.19
CA LEU A 32 -0.32 7.27 1.91
C LEU A 32 0.64 8.46 2.03
N GLU A 33 0.65 9.35 1.04
CA GLU A 33 1.41 10.59 1.13
C GLU A 33 0.85 11.52 2.22
N LEU A 34 -0.46 11.51 2.50
CA LEU A 34 -1.09 12.41 3.46
C LEU A 34 -1.19 11.81 4.86
N ASP A 35 -1.78 10.62 4.95
CA ASP A 35 -2.05 9.89 6.19
C ASP A 35 -1.90 8.36 5.96
N PRO A 36 -0.69 7.81 6.10
CA PRO A 36 -0.47 6.39 5.95
C PRO A 36 -1.04 5.56 7.12
N TRP A 37 -1.46 6.20 8.21
CA TRP A 37 -2.14 5.56 9.34
C TRP A 37 -3.66 5.49 9.13
N ALA A 38 -4.17 5.77 7.92
CA ALA A 38 -5.55 5.51 7.56
C ALA A 38 -5.83 4.04 7.16
N GLY A 39 -4.81 3.29 6.71
CA GLY A 39 -4.98 1.90 6.27
C GLY A 39 -5.15 0.91 7.42
N GLU A 40 -5.70 -0.29 7.16
CA GLU A 40 -5.90 -1.28 8.22
C GLU A 40 -4.58 -1.86 8.75
N PRO A 41 -4.47 -2.20 10.05
CA PRO A 41 -3.34 -2.97 10.55
C PRO A 41 -3.28 -4.34 9.87
N GLN A 42 -2.08 -4.77 9.49
CA GLN A 42 -1.92 -6.05 8.80
C GLN A 42 -2.34 -7.24 9.67
N HIS A 43 -2.07 -7.17 10.98
CA HIS A 43 -2.45 -8.18 11.96
C HIS A 43 -3.42 -7.60 12.98
N ARG A 44 -4.59 -8.24 13.15
CA ARG A 44 -5.60 -7.82 14.14
C ARG A 44 -5.11 -7.84 15.59
N GLY A 45 -4.17 -8.74 15.93
CA GLY A 45 -3.53 -8.79 17.24
C GLY A 45 -2.48 -7.72 17.49
N ASN A 46 -2.21 -6.86 16.49
CA ASN A 46 -1.29 -5.73 16.58
C ASN A 46 -1.92 -4.49 15.91
N PRO A 47 -2.95 -3.90 16.52
CA PRO A 47 -3.73 -2.82 15.91
C PRO A 47 -2.92 -1.53 15.67
N ASP A 48 -1.90 -1.30 16.49
CA ASP A 48 -0.99 -0.15 16.39
C ASP A 48 0.26 -0.47 15.56
N GLY A 49 0.30 -1.64 14.91
CA GLY A 49 1.41 -2.08 14.09
C GLY A 49 1.67 -1.14 12.90
N ALA A 50 2.93 -0.82 12.69
CA ALA A 50 3.36 0.04 11.58
C ALA A 50 3.26 -0.63 10.20
N VAL A 51 3.10 -1.97 10.16
CA VAL A 51 2.80 -2.69 8.92
C VAL A 51 1.28 -2.68 8.71
N ARG A 52 0.88 -2.09 7.60
CA ARG A 52 -0.52 -1.79 7.28
C ARG A 52 -0.87 -2.24 5.87
N ARG A 53 -2.16 -2.27 5.59
CA ARG A 53 -2.68 -2.70 4.29
C ARG A 53 -3.87 -1.89 3.80
N TRP A 54 -4.04 -1.91 2.49
CA TRP A 54 -5.24 -1.51 1.78
C TRP A 54 -5.72 -2.64 0.89
N ILE A 55 -7.04 -2.77 0.77
CA ILE A 55 -7.71 -3.58 -0.24
C ILE A 55 -8.29 -2.61 -1.27
N PHE A 56 -8.17 -2.92 -2.56
CA PHE A 56 -8.60 -2.04 -3.64
C PHE A 56 -9.04 -2.79 -4.89
N GLY A 57 -9.53 -2.04 -5.88
CA GLY A 57 -10.06 -2.60 -7.12
C GLY A 57 -11.43 -3.24 -6.94
N PRO A 58 -12.05 -3.70 -8.05
CA PRO A 58 -13.34 -4.37 -8.03
C PRO A 58 -13.29 -5.61 -7.13
N GLU A 59 -14.33 -5.79 -6.30
CA GLU A 59 -14.49 -6.94 -5.40
C GLU A 59 -13.31 -7.20 -4.44
N GLY A 60 -12.40 -6.22 -4.26
CA GLY A 60 -11.20 -6.37 -3.45
C GLY A 60 -10.10 -7.22 -4.09
N ALA A 61 -10.04 -7.26 -5.42
CA ALA A 61 -9.04 -8.00 -6.18
C ALA A 61 -7.59 -7.52 -5.96
N GLY A 62 -7.40 -6.29 -5.48
CA GLY A 62 -6.09 -5.69 -5.19
C GLY A 62 -5.77 -5.64 -3.71
N GLN A 63 -4.50 -5.84 -3.36
CA GLN A 63 -3.98 -5.59 -2.01
C GLN A 63 -2.65 -4.87 -2.07
N LEU A 64 -2.49 -3.84 -1.24
CA LEU A 64 -1.21 -3.20 -0.95
C LEU A 64 -0.86 -3.45 0.53
N VAL A 65 0.36 -3.91 0.80
CA VAL A 65 0.96 -4.00 2.13
C VAL A 65 2.17 -3.09 2.19
N TYR A 66 2.27 -2.30 3.26
CA TYR A 66 3.29 -1.28 3.42
C TYR A 66 3.73 -1.14 4.88
N LEU A 67 4.90 -0.55 5.10
CA LEU A 67 5.44 -0.19 6.41
C LEU A 67 5.53 1.32 6.55
N VAL A 68 4.98 1.85 7.65
CA VAL A 68 5.13 3.25 8.04
C VAL A 68 6.40 3.41 8.87
N VAL A 69 7.29 4.30 8.44
CA VAL A 69 8.50 4.68 9.18
C VAL A 69 8.37 6.14 9.59
N GLU A 70 7.78 6.35 10.77
CA GLU A 70 7.35 7.65 11.27
C GLU A 70 8.49 8.67 11.36
N ASP A 71 9.61 8.29 11.98
CA ASP A 71 10.76 9.17 12.22
C ASP A 71 11.36 9.75 10.93
N ARG A 72 11.18 9.05 9.80
CA ARG A 72 11.65 9.47 8.48
C ARG A 72 10.54 10.00 7.57
N ARG A 73 9.29 9.93 8.02
CA ARG A 73 8.10 10.15 7.20
C ARG A 73 8.18 9.38 5.88
N GLU A 74 8.50 8.10 5.97
CA GLU A 74 8.58 7.20 4.82
C GLU A 74 7.49 6.14 4.88
N VAL A 75 7.00 5.75 3.71
CA VAL A 75 6.11 4.61 3.53
C VAL A 75 6.80 3.63 2.60
N HIS A 76 7.26 2.51 3.14
CA HIS A 76 7.94 1.48 2.38
C HIS A 76 6.91 0.50 1.82
N LEU A 77 6.82 0.38 0.50
CA LEU A 77 5.94 -0.61 -0.10
C LEU A 77 6.58 -1.99 0.07
N LEU A 78 5.84 -2.93 0.64
CA LEU A 78 6.34 -4.28 0.92
C LEU A 78 5.77 -5.29 -0.08
N ARG A 79 4.52 -5.09 -0.51
CA ARG A 79 3.85 -5.98 -1.45
C ARG A 79 2.68 -5.30 -2.13
N VAL A 80 2.61 -5.43 -3.45
CA VAL A 80 1.44 -5.14 -4.26
C VAL A 80 0.99 -6.45 -4.90
N LEU A 81 -0.29 -6.77 -4.77
CA LEU A 81 -0.87 -7.99 -5.29
C LEU A 81 -2.16 -7.68 -6.05
N TRP A 82 -2.33 -8.37 -7.18
CA TRP A 82 -3.58 -8.45 -7.91
C TRP A 82 -3.99 -9.91 -8.00
N LEU A 83 -5.22 -10.24 -7.60
CA LEU A 83 -5.74 -11.60 -7.53
C LEU A 83 -6.64 -11.97 -8.73
N GLY A 84 -7.05 -11.00 -9.55
CA GLY A 84 -7.95 -11.22 -10.68
C GLY A 84 -9.40 -11.14 -10.25
#